data_AF-A0AAT9H9P1-F1
#
_entry.id   AF-A0AAT9H9P1-F1
#
_cell.length_a   1.000
_cell.length_b   1.000
_cell.length_c   1.000
_cell.angle_alpha   90.00
_cell.angle_beta   90.00
_cell.angle_gamma   90.00
#
_symmetry.space_group_name_H-M   'P 1'
#
loop_
_entity.id
_entity.type
_entity.pdbx_description
1 polymer ?
#
loop_
_entity_poly.entity_id
_entity_poly.type
_entity_poly.pdbx_seq_one_letter_code
_entity_poly.pdbx_strand_id
1 'polypeptide(L)'
;MLTNSDNDLAEALARHTALATGEKPDFAGGGAAVTARLKQLGLPVKGAGIKDGSGLDRRGRLTAGLLTALLATAGDPAHPELRPALTGLPVAGFTGTLTGRYTEGAAGVVRAKTGTLTGVNTLAGTVVDTSGRLLAFAFLANDTTDPTAAQSALDKAATALAACGCR
;
A
#
# COMPACT_ATOMS: atom_id res chain seq x y z
N MET A 1 -2.76 -5.28 11.69
CA MET A 1 -1.76 -5.51 10.62
C MET A 1 -1.40 -4.21 9.89
N LEU A 2 -2.25 -3.67 8.99
CA LEU A 2 -1.88 -2.53 8.12
C LEU A 2 -1.48 -1.25 8.87
N THR A 3 -2.23 -0.87 9.90
CA THR A 3 -2.01 0.36 10.69
C THR A 3 -0.60 0.42 11.30
N ASN A 4 -0.09 -0.70 11.80
CA ASN A 4 1.19 -0.76 12.51
C ASN A 4 2.33 -1.34 11.67
N SER A 5 2.05 -1.77 10.43
CA SER A 5 3.02 -2.47 9.59
C SER A 5 3.57 -3.76 10.20
N ASP A 6 2.68 -4.56 10.80
CA ASP A 6 3.07 -5.81 11.47
C ASP A 6 3.44 -6.90 10.46
N ASN A 7 4.72 -7.28 10.44
CA ASN A 7 5.25 -8.24 9.47
C ASN A 7 4.78 -9.67 9.76
N ASP A 8 4.73 -10.08 11.03
CA ASP A 8 4.37 -11.45 11.41
C ASP A 8 2.90 -11.73 11.07
N LEU A 9 2.02 -10.75 11.32
CA LEU A 9 0.62 -10.84 10.90
C LEU A 9 0.47 -10.87 9.38
N ALA A 10 1.32 -10.14 8.64
CA ALA A 10 1.29 -10.18 7.17
C ALA A 10 1.71 -11.56 6.63
N GLU A 11 2.76 -12.17 7.20
CA GLU A 11 3.17 -13.53 6.83
C GLU A 11 2.12 -14.57 7.22
N ALA A 12 1.51 -14.44 8.40
CA ALA A 12 0.43 -15.31 8.83
C ALA A 12 -0.74 -15.25 7.84
N LEU A 13 -1.18 -14.05 7.44
CA LEU A 13 -2.25 -13.87 6.46
C LEU A 13 -1.89 -14.45 5.08
N ALA A 14 -0.65 -14.27 4.62
CA ALA A 14 -0.20 -14.84 3.35
C ALA A 14 -0.22 -16.38 3.37
N ARG A 15 0.20 -16.99 4.48
CA ARG A 15 0.16 -18.45 4.66
C ARG A 15 -1.27 -18.99 4.77
N HIS A 16 -2.16 -18.29 5.48
CA HIS A 16 -3.58 -18.66 5.53
C HIS A 16 -4.25 -18.54 4.16
N THR A 17 -3.86 -17.53 3.37
CA THR A 17 -4.30 -17.40 1.98
C THR A 17 -3.84 -18.59 1.15
N ALA A 18 -2.57 -19.01 1.29
CA ALA A 18 -2.04 -20.19 0.61
C ALA A 18 -2.82 -21.47 0.98
N LEU A 19 -3.05 -21.71 2.29
CA LEU A 19 -3.87 -22.84 2.75
C LEU A 19 -5.26 -22.84 2.11
N ALA A 20 -5.93 -21.68 2.12
CA ALA A 20 -7.28 -21.55 1.59
C ALA A 20 -7.36 -21.79 0.07
N THR A 21 -6.26 -21.58 -0.65
CA THR A 21 -6.18 -21.78 -2.10
C THR A 21 -5.50 -23.09 -2.51
N GLY A 22 -5.19 -23.98 -1.56
CA GLY A 22 -4.53 -25.26 -1.82
C GLY A 22 -3.04 -25.16 -2.17
N GLU A 23 -2.43 -24.01 -1.93
CA GLU A 23 -0.99 -23.80 -2.05
C GLU A 23 -0.27 -24.21 -0.76
N LYS A 24 1.04 -24.43 -0.83
CA LYS A 24 1.84 -24.72 0.37
C LYS A 24 1.87 -23.49 1.29
N PRO A 25 1.68 -23.63 2.62
CA PRO A 25 1.72 -22.51 3.57
C PRO A 25 3.14 -22.04 3.90
N ASP A 26 3.93 -21.78 2.87
CA ASP A 26 5.27 -21.21 2.93
C ASP A 26 5.33 -19.88 2.16
N PHE A 27 6.50 -19.25 2.10
CA PHE A 27 6.67 -17.97 1.41
C PHE A 27 6.34 -18.04 -0.09
N ALA A 28 6.73 -19.13 -0.76
CA ALA A 28 6.52 -19.28 -2.19
C ALA A 28 5.04 -19.51 -2.50
N GLY A 29 4.37 -20.38 -1.75
CA GLY A 29 2.94 -20.62 -1.88
C GLY A 29 2.10 -19.41 -1.48
N GLY A 30 2.50 -18.65 -0.45
CA GLY A 30 1.89 -17.36 -0.12
C GLY A 30 1.98 -16.36 -1.28
N GLY A 31 3.17 -16.19 -1.86
CA GLY A 31 3.36 -15.32 -3.02
C GLY A 31 2.56 -15.78 -4.25
N ALA A 32 2.49 -17.08 -4.51
CA ALA A 32 1.70 -17.66 -5.60
C ALA A 32 0.19 -17.42 -5.40
N ALA A 33 -0.33 -17.69 -4.20
CA ALA A 33 -1.73 -17.51 -3.85
C ALA A 33 -2.16 -16.04 -3.99
N VAL A 34 -1.37 -15.09 -3.46
CA VAL A 34 -1.66 -13.66 -3.60
C VAL A 34 -1.61 -13.25 -5.08
N THR A 35 -0.61 -13.69 -5.83
CA THR A 35 -0.50 -13.39 -7.27
C THR A 35 -1.70 -13.91 -8.06
N ALA A 36 -2.16 -15.13 -7.78
CA ALA A 36 -3.34 -15.71 -8.39
C ALA A 36 -4.59 -14.90 -8.08
N ARG A 37 -4.75 -14.47 -6.81
CA ARG A 37 -5.90 -13.64 -6.40
C ARG A 37 -5.90 -12.28 -7.10
N LEU A 38 -4.74 -11.63 -7.21
CA LEU A 38 -4.61 -10.37 -7.94
C LEU A 38 -4.99 -10.52 -9.43
N LYS A 39 -4.62 -11.64 -10.07
CA LYS A 39 -5.05 -11.94 -11.45
C LYS A 39 -6.55 -12.15 -11.57
N GLN A 40 -7.18 -12.84 -10.62
CA GLN A 40 -8.63 -13.04 -10.60
C GLN A 40 -9.40 -11.71 -10.47
N LEU A 41 -8.82 -10.74 -9.77
CA LEU A 41 -9.34 -9.36 -9.69
C LEU A 41 -9.04 -8.52 -10.96
N GLY A 42 -8.41 -9.10 -11.99
CA GLY A 42 -8.09 -8.40 -13.23
C GLY A 42 -6.96 -7.38 -13.12
N LEU A 43 -6.15 -7.45 -12.05
CA LEU A 43 -5.13 -6.45 -11.77
C LEU A 43 -3.85 -6.63 -12.61
N PRO A 44 -3.12 -5.53 -12.92
CA PRO A 44 -1.94 -5.58 -13.78
C PRO A 44 -0.71 -6.12 -13.03
N VAL A 45 -0.63 -7.44 -12.89
CA VAL A 45 0.48 -8.11 -12.17
C VAL A 45 1.79 -8.19 -12.95
N LYS A 46 1.85 -7.70 -14.20
CA LYS A 46 3.08 -7.70 -14.98
C LYS A 46 4.15 -6.86 -14.29
N GLY A 47 5.32 -7.45 -14.05
CA GLY A 47 6.42 -6.80 -13.34
C GLY A 47 6.34 -6.90 -11.80
N ALA A 48 5.28 -7.52 -11.26
CA ALA A 48 5.21 -7.86 -9.85
C ALA A 48 5.84 -9.24 -9.58
N GLY A 49 6.45 -9.38 -8.41
CA GLY A 49 7.02 -10.61 -7.90
C GLY A 49 6.92 -10.62 -6.38
N ILE A 50 5.91 -11.32 -5.85
CA ILE A 50 5.65 -11.41 -4.42
C ILE A 50 6.51 -12.54 -3.85
N LYS A 51 7.31 -12.23 -2.83
CA LYS A 51 8.27 -13.16 -2.23
C LYS A 51 7.95 -13.52 -0.78
N ASP A 52 7.20 -12.66 -0.12
CA ASP A 52 6.71 -12.79 1.24
C ASP A 52 5.43 -11.95 1.40
N GLY A 53 4.77 -12.05 2.56
CA GLY A 53 3.55 -11.28 2.85
C GLY A 53 3.83 -9.84 3.32
N SER A 54 4.99 -9.61 3.93
CA SER A 54 5.35 -8.36 4.60
C SER A 54 6.10 -7.36 3.71
N GLY A 55 6.79 -7.82 2.66
CA GLY A 55 7.65 -7.00 1.82
C GLY A 55 9.06 -6.77 2.39
N LEU A 56 9.51 -7.58 3.35
CA LEU A 56 10.87 -7.55 3.89
C LEU A 56 11.89 -8.17 2.93
N ASP A 57 11.48 -9.16 2.14
CA ASP A 57 12.32 -9.79 1.14
C ASP A 57 12.65 -8.77 0.03
N ARG A 58 13.91 -8.36 -0.03
CA ARG A 58 14.45 -7.41 -1.02
C ARG A 58 14.33 -7.88 -2.47
N ARG A 59 14.01 -9.15 -2.73
CA ARG A 59 13.72 -9.67 -4.07
C ARG A 59 12.28 -9.41 -4.50
N GLY A 60 11.42 -8.99 -3.57
CA GLY A 60 10.05 -8.58 -3.82
C GLY A 60 9.97 -7.39 -4.78
N ARG A 61 9.01 -7.42 -5.71
CA ARG A 61 8.78 -6.34 -6.68
C ARG A 61 7.29 -6.07 -6.79
N LEU A 62 6.91 -4.80 -6.75
CA LEU A 62 5.56 -4.33 -7.04
C LEU A 62 5.68 -3.10 -7.94
N THR A 63 4.64 -2.82 -8.72
CA THR A 63 4.59 -1.63 -9.58
C THR A 63 3.62 -0.61 -8.98
N ALA A 64 3.85 0.67 -9.25
CA ALA A 64 2.93 1.73 -8.83
C ALA A 64 1.55 1.51 -9.46
N GLY A 65 1.50 1.07 -10.72
CA GLY A 65 0.26 0.74 -11.41
C GLY A 65 -0.55 -0.37 -10.73
N LEU A 66 0.11 -1.44 -10.26
CA LEU A 66 -0.56 -2.50 -9.51
C LEU A 66 -1.13 -2.00 -8.19
N LEU A 67 -0.35 -1.26 -7.40
CA LEU A 67 -0.80 -0.73 -6.11
C LEU A 67 -1.96 0.26 -6.25
N THR A 68 -1.86 1.19 -7.20
CA THR A 68 -2.94 2.15 -7.47
C THR A 68 -4.20 1.45 -7.97
N ALA A 69 -4.08 0.47 -8.86
CA ALA A 69 -5.23 -0.32 -9.35
C ALA A 69 -5.89 -1.13 -8.23
N LEU A 70 -5.10 -1.74 -7.34
CA LEU A 70 -5.62 -2.47 -6.18
C LEU A 70 -6.39 -1.54 -5.23
N LEU A 71 -5.84 -0.36 -4.92
CA LEU A 71 -6.49 0.62 -4.06
C LEU A 71 -7.78 1.18 -4.68
N ALA A 72 -7.78 1.43 -5.99
CA ALA A 72 -8.97 1.85 -6.73
C ALA A 72 -10.04 0.74 -6.70
N THR A 73 -9.65 -0.51 -6.95
CA THR A 73 -10.55 -1.69 -6.89
C THR A 73 -11.13 -1.86 -5.48
N ALA A 74 -10.34 -1.64 -4.44
CA ALA A 74 -10.81 -1.70 -3.05
C ALA A 74 -11.79 -0.58 -2.67
N GLY A 75 -11.82 0.50 -3.45
CA GLY A 75 -12.79 1.60 -3.32
C GLY A 75 -14.02 1.45 -4.21
N ASP A 76 -14.05 0.48 -5.11
CA ASP A 76 -15.16 0.23 -6.02
C ASP A 76 -16.37 -0.36 -5.26
N PRO A 77 -17.58 0.22 -5.39
CA PRO A 77 -18.80 -0.37 -4.83
C PRO A 77 -19.10 -1.81 -5.26
N ALA A 78 -18.54 -2.27 -6.39
CA ALA A 78 -18.64 -3.66 -6.85
C ALA A 78 -17.80 -4.64 -6.01
N HIS A 79 -16.86 -4.14 -5.21
CA HIS A 79 -15.95 -4.94 -4.36
C HIS A 79 -16.01 -4.53 -2.88
N PRO A 80 -17.19 -4.52 -2.24
CA PRO A 80 -17.34 -4.06 -0.86
C PRO A 80 -16.53 -4.91 0.14
N GLU A 81 -16.24 -6.17 -0.20
CA GLU A 81 -15.41 -7.08 0.59
C GLU A 81 -13.95 -6.62 0.73
N LEU A 82 -13.47 -5.77 -0.18
CA LEU A 82 -12.10 -5.25 -0.16
C LEU A 82 -11.95 -3.96 0.67
N ARG A 83 -13.07 -3.33 1.07
CA ARG A 83 -13.06 -2.06 1.80
C ARG A 83 -12.24 -2.06 3.10
N PRO A 84 -12.14 -3.16 3.88
CA PRO A 84 -11.24 -3.24 5.03
C PRO A 84 -9.77 -2.93 4.70
N ALA A 85 -9.32 -3.17 3.46
CA ALA A 85 -7.97 -2.82 3.03
C ALA A 85 -7.74 -1.30 3.02
N LEU A 86 -8.77 -0.49 2.74
CA LEU A 86 -8.72 0.96 2.77
C LEU A 86 -8.88 1.51 4.21
N THR A 87 -9.81 0.95 4.98
CA THR A 87 -10.08 1.44 6.34
C THR A 87 -9.00 1.02 7.34
N GLY A 88 -8.22 -0.02 7.02
CA GLY A 88 -7.06 -0.43 7.82
C GLY A 88 -5.82 0.44 7.60
N LEU A 89 -5.80 1.32 6.59
CA LEU A 89 -4.66 2.20 6.32
C LEU A 89 -4.46 3.21 7.47
N PRO A 90 -3.20 3.48 7.87
CA PRO A 90 -2.87 4.61 8.74
C PRO A 90 -3.46 5.93 8.23
N VAL A 91 -3.88 6.79 9.16
CA VAL A 91 -4.43 8.12 8.88
C VAL A 91 -3.36 9.17 9.20
N ALA A 92 -3.06 10.03 8.22
CA ALA A 92 -2.08 11.11 8.35
C ALA A 92 -2.30 11.96 9.59
N GLY A 93 -1.29 12.06 10.47
CA GLY A 93 -1.34 12.85 11.70
C GLY A 93 -2.08 12.21 12.88
N PHE A 94 -2.63 11.00 12.74
CA PHE A 94 -3.50 10.41 13.78
C PHE A 94 -3.15 8.97 14.17
N THR A 95 -2.86 8.09 13.21
CA THR A 95 -2.74 6.66 13.53
C THR A 95 -1.54 6.00 12.87
N GLY A 96 -1.07 4.93 13.52
CA GLY A 96 -0.10 4.03 12.95
C GLY A 96 1.22 4.70 12.59
N THR A 97 1.78 4.29 11.46
CA THR A 97 3.06 4.81 10.96
C THR A 97 2.99 6.24 10.42
N LEU A 98 1.83 6.91 10.51
CA LEU A 98 1.65 8.31 10.09
C LEU A 98 1.37 9.29 11.24
N THR A 99 1.30 8.84 12.50
CA THR A 99 0.95 9.70 13.65
C THR A 99 1.82 10.95 13.77
N GLY A 100 3.13 10.85 13.51
CA GLY A 100 4.07 11.97 13.59
C GLY A 100 4.32 12.73 12.28
N ARG A 101 3.51 12.48 11.24
CA ARG A 101 3.66 13.08 9.90
C ARG A 101 2.51 14.04 9.61
N TYR A 102 2.66 14.87 8.58
CA TYR A 102 1.61 15.78 8.10
C TYR A 102 1.16 16.85 9.12
N THR A 103 2.10 17.42 9.87
CA THR A 103 1.81 18.55 10.79
C THR A 103 1.39 19.83 10.05
N GLU A 104 1.77 19.96 8.77
CA GLU A 104 1.53 21.14 7.94
C GLU A 104 0.74 20.79 6.66
N GLY A 105 -0.43 20.19 6.84
CA GLY A 105 -1.39 19.93 5.76
C GLY A 105 -1.65 18.45 5.50
N ALA A 106 -2.80 18.17 4.90
CA ALA A 106 -3.30 16.82 4.58
C ALA A 106 -3.48 15.83 5.76
N ALA A 107 -3.34 16.29 7.02
CA ALA A 107 -3.76 15.54 8.20
C ALA A 107 -5.23 15.12 8.10
N GLY A 108 -5.54 13.88 8.45
CA GLY A 108 -6.89 13.32 8.43
C GLY A 108 -7.43 12.95 7.04
N VAL A 109 -6.89 13.52 5.95
CA VAL A 109 -7.37 13.29 4.58
C VAL A 109 -6.52 12.30 3.79
N VAL A 110 -5.21 12.20 4.07
CA VAL A 110 -4.38 11.13 3.53
C VAL A 110 -4.51 9.88 4.40
N ARG A 111 -4.78 8.75 3.74
CA ARG A 111 -4.76 7.42 4.36
C ARG A 111 -3.84 6.52 3.55
N ALA A 112 -2.72 6.11 4.13
CA ALA A 112 -1.68 5.43 3.35
C ALA A 112 -0.85 4.45 4.16
N LYS A 113 -0.44 3.38 3.49
CA LYS A 113 0.54 2.43 4.00
C LYS A 113 1.94 2.93 3.66
N THR A 114 2.80 2.94 4.67
CA THR A 114 4.23 3.25 4.54
C THR A 114 5.04 2.00 4.20
N GLY A 115 6.17 2.18 3.53
CA GLY A 115 7.23 1.17 3.42
C GLY A 115 8.61 1.81 3.52
N THR A 116 9.49 1.21 4.30
CA THR A 116 10.86 1.72 4.50
C THR A 116 11.82 0.57 4.72
N LEU A 117 12.84 0.48 3.87
CA LEU A 117 14.02 -0.37 4.02
C LEU A 117 15.25 0.47 3.69
N THR A 118 16.46 0.00 4.00
CA THR A 118 17.68 0.68 3.54
C THR A 118 17.67 0.79 2.01
N GLY A 119 17.69 2.02 1.50
CA GLY A 119 17.64 2.33 0.07
C GLY A 119 16.24 2.34 -0.55
N VAL A 120 15.17 2.17 0.23
CA VAL A 120 13.80 2.11 -0.31
C VAL A 120 12.81 2.85 0.57
N ASN A 121 12.05 3.76 -0.02
CA ASN A 121 10.95 4.47 0.62
C ASN A 121 9.70 4.40 -0.26
N THR A 122 8.57 4.00 0.32
CA THR A 122 7.30 3.90 -0.41
C THR A 122 6.14 4.46 0.41
N LEU A 123 5.13 4.94 -0.31
CA LEU A 123 3.88 5.39 0.26
C LEU A 123 2.76 5.12 -0.74
N ALA A 124 1.78 4.32 -0.36
CA ALA A 124 0.63 4.02 -1.22
C ALA A 124 -0.66 4.10 -0.43
N GLY A 125 -1.68 4.72 -1.00
CA GLY A 125 -2.91 5.00 -0.28
C GLY A 125 -3.93 5.80 -1.07
N THR A 126 -4.79 6.46 -0.32
CA THR A 126 -5.86 7.29 -0.85
C THR A 126 -5.84 8.68 -0.23
N VAL A 127 -6.38 9.64 -0.97
CA VAL A 127 -6.54 11.01 -0.52
C VAL A 127 -7.83 11.58 -1.12
N VAL A 128 -8.55 12.39 -0.36
CA VAL A 128 -9.68 13.17 -0.89
C VAL A 128 -9.15 14.55 -1.25
N ASP A 129 -9.36 14.97 -2.50
CA ASP A 129 -8.92 16.29 -2.96
C ASP A 129 -9.90 17.41 -2.55
N THR A 130 -9.53 18.66 -2.85
CA THR A 130 -10.35 19.85 -2.58
C THR A 130 -11.71 19.87 -3.30
N SER A 131 -11.92 19.03 -4.32
CA SER A 131 -13.20 18.87 -5.00
C SER A 131 -14.09 17.77 -4.40
N GLY A 132 -13.58 17.04 -3.40
CA GLY A 132 -14.26 15.90 -2.77
C GLY A 132 -14.04 14.58 -3.51
N ARG A 133 -13.15 14.54 -4.52
CA ARG A 133 -12.86 13.32 -5.28
C ARG A 133 -11.87 12.45 -4.51
N LEU A 134 -12.18 11.17 -4.38
CA LEU A 134 -11.24 10.17 -3.86
C LEU A 134 -10.23 9.80 -4.95
N LEU A 135 -8.94 9.97 -4.64
CA LEU A 135 -7.82 9.60 -5.49
C LEU A 135 -7.04 8.45 -4.83
N ALA A 136 -6.61 7.49 -5.64
CA ALA A 136 -5.63 6.47 -5.24
C ALA A 136 -4.24 6.84 -5.76
N PHE A 137 -3.20 6.57 -4.97
CA PHE A 137 -1.82 6.86 -5.36
C PHE A 137 -0.86 5.78 -4.86
N ALA A 138 0.29 5.68 -5.53
CA ALA A 138 1.41 4.86 -5.09
C ALA A 138 2.72 5.52 -5.52
N PHE A 139 3.59 5.81 -4.55
CA PHE A 139 4.94 6.31 -4.76
C PHE A 139 5.95 5.25 -4.33
N LEU A 140 6.90 4.94 -5.22
CA LEU A 140 7.95 3.95 -5.02
C LEU A 140 9.29 4.61 -5.32
N ALA A 141 10.11 4.85 -4.29
CA ALA A 141 11.46 5.37 -4.43
C ALA A 141 12.46 4.28 -4.04
N ASN A 142 13.32 3.90 -5.00
CA ASN A 142 14.45 3.00 -4.78
C ASN A 142 15.76 3.80 -4.82
N ASP A 143 16.84 3.18 -4.35
CA ASP A 143 18.19 3.75 -4.30
C ASP A 143 18.26 5.09 -3.55
N THR A 144 17.39 5.26 -2.54
CA THR A 144 17.36 6.46 -1.70
C THR A 144 18.55 6.49 -0.75
N THR A 145 19.32 7.57 -0.77
CA THR A 145 20.48 7.74 0.11
C THR A 145 20.14 8.38 1.46
N ASP A 146 19.03 9.13 1.52
CA ASP A 146 18.50 9.74 2.74
C ASP A 146 17.02 9.33 2.93
N PRO A 147 16.75 8.39 3.86
CA PRO A 147 15.39 7.92 4.13
C PRO A 147 14.44 9.00 4.61
N THR A 148 14.93 10.00 5.36
CA THR A 148 14.11 11.07 5.93
C THR A 148 13.71 12.06 4.85
N ALA A 149 14.66 12.46 4.00
CA ALA A 149 14.38 13.32 2.86
C ALA A 149 13.43 12.65 1.86
N ALA A 150 13.65 11.37 1.55
CA ALA A 150 12.76 10.60 0.69
C ALA A 150 11.35 10.52 1.27
N GLN A 151 11.21 10.19 2.57
CA GLN A 151 9.92 10.18 3.24
C GLN A 151 9.20 11.54 3.13
N SER A 152 9.92 12.64 3.42
CA SER A 152 9.38 14.00 3.34
C SER A 152 8.91 14.34 1.92
N ALA A 153 9.65 13.93 0.90
CA ALA A 153 9.26 14.13 -0.50
C ALA A 153 7.96 13.38 -0.85
N LEU A 154 7.82 12.13 -0.40
CA LEU A 154 6.59 11.35 -0.61
C LEU A 154 5.38 11.97 0.09
N ASP A 155 5.58 12.54 1.29
CA ASP A 155 4.51 13.25 2.01
C ASP A 155 4.07 14.52 1.31
N LYS A 156 5.03 15.31 0.82
CA LYS A 156 4.72 16.52 0.05
C LYS A 156 3.98 16.18 -1.23
N ALA A 157 4.36 15.11 -1.92
CA ALA A 157 3.65 14.63 -3.11
C ALA A 157 2.19 14.23 -2.80
N ALA A 158 1.95 13.47 -1.72
CA ALA A 158 0.60 13.12 -1.29
C ALA A 158 -0.21 14.36 -0.86
N THR A 159 0.43 15.32 -0.19
CA THR A 159 -0.20 16.59 0.21
C THR A 159 -0.60 17.43 -1.01
N ALA A 160 0.23 17.46 -2.05
CA ALA A 160 -0.09 18.15 -3.29
C ALA A 160 -1.32 17.56 -3.99
N LEU A 161 -1.51 16.24 -3.95
CA LEU A 161 -2.72 15.59 -4.46
C LEU A 161 -3.98 16.03 -3.70
N ALA A 162 -3.88 16.21 -2.37
CA ALA A 162 -5.01 16.73 -1.58
C ALA A 162 -5.44 18.13 -2.03
N ALA A 163 -4.52 18.94 -2.53
CA ALA A 163 -4.77 20.33 -2.91
C ALA A 163 -5.18 20.52 -4.39
N CYS A 164 -5.04 19.51 -5.25
CA CYS A 164 -5.02 19.74 -6.70
C CYS A 164 -6.37 20.02 -7.36
N GLY A 165 -7.50 19.56 -6.80
CA GLY A 165 -8.82 19.64 -7.45
C GLY A 165 -8.85 18.97 -8.83
N CYS A 166 -8.14 17.86 -8.98
CA CYS A 166 -7.87 17.21 -10.26
C CYS A 166 -9.16 16.66 -10.91
N ARG A 167 -9.49 17.12 -12.12
CA ARG A 167 -10.64 16.65 -12.93
C ARG A 167 -10.21 15.56 -13.91
#